data_AF-A0A370LA90-F1
#
_entry.id   AF-A0A370LA90-F1
#
_cell.length_a   1.000
_cell.length_b   1.000
_cell.length_c   1.000
_cell.angle_alpha   90.00
_cell.angle_beta   90.00
_cell.angle_gamma   90.00
#
_symmetry.space_group_name_H-M   'P 1'
#
loop_
_entity.id
_entity.type
_entity.pdbx_description
1 polymer ?
#
loop_
_entity_poly.entity_id
_entity_poly.type
_entity_poly.pdbx_seq_one_letter_code
_entity_poly.pdbx_strand_id
1 'polypeptide(L)'
;MMAGVLLAALDGGAMQAGAQQPEAESWTVEKCNRYKKAWTDALGRFGRKGLSQEFTERHEAFLASGCSTPPDVCPKSKEELDLANVLVIRAINAGIASTFLPFACRK
;
A
#
# COMPACT_ATOMS: atom_id res chain seq x y z
N MET A 1 -34.71 -51.78 25.14
CA MET A 1 -34.02 -52.55 24.08
C MET A 1 -34.74 -52.31 22.78
N MET A 2 -34.14 -51.58 21.83
CA MET A 2 -34.01 -51.99 20.42
C MET A 2 -33.13 -50.95 19.73
N ALA A 3 -31.98 -51.43 19.25
CA ALA A 3 -30.99 -50.71 18.49
C ALA A 3 -31.44 -50.59 17.02
N GLY A 4 -31.11 -49.49 16.37
CA GLY A 4 -31.21 -49.30 14.93
C GLY A 4 -30.12 -48.35 14.47
N VAL A 5 -29.13 -48.89 13.77
CA VAL A 5 -27.84 -48.27 13.39
C VAL A 5 -27.87 -47.82 11.93
N LEU A 6 -27.38 -46.58 11.73
CA LEU A 6 -26.72 -45.94 10.57
C LEU A 6 -27.31 -46.02 9.14
N LEU A 7 -27.39 -44.85 8.51
CA LEU A 7 -26.75 -44.56 7.23
C LEU A 7 -26.37 -43.08 7.15
N ALA A 8 -25.06 -42.83 7.03
CA ALA A 8 -24.45 -41.52 6.95
C ALA A 8 -24.65 -40.92 5.54
N ALA A 9 -25.20 -39.71 5.46
CA ALA A 9 -25.04 -38.84 4.31
C ALA A 9 -23.95 -37.82 4.64
N LEU A 10 -22.73 -38.13 4.22
CA LEU A 10 -21.65 -37.14 4.09
C LEU A 10 -21.96 -36.34 2.82
N ASP A 11 -22.90 -35.40 2.91
CA ASP A 11 -23.03 -34.37 1.88
C ASP A 11 -21.84 -33.44 2.06
N GLY A 12 -20.83 -33.65 1.21
CA GLY A 12 -19.69 -32.77 1.07
C GLY A 12 -20.17 -31.42 0.59
N GLY A 13 -20.61 -30.59 1.52
CA GLY A 13 -20.79 -29.17 1.31
C GLY A 13 -19.44 -28.62 0.87
N ALA A 14 -19.27 -28.44 -0.44
CA ALA A 14 -18.23 -27.61 -0.99
C ALA A 14 -18.38 -26.26 -0.28
N MET A 15 -17.50 -25.98 0.68
CA MET A 15 -17.23 -24.64 1.12
C MET A 15 -16.75 -23.91 -0.13
N GLN A 16 -17.68 -23.30 -0.85
CA GLN A 16 -17.35 -22.26 -1.80
C GLN A 16 -16.70 -21.18 -0.96
N ALA A 17 -15.37 -21.19 -0.93
CA ALA A 17 -14.56 -20.09 -0.48
C ALA A 17 -14.92 -18.91 -1.40
N GLY A 18 -15.96 -18.17 -1.02
CA GLY A 18 -16.32 -16.91 -1.65
C GLY A 18 -15.09 -16.03 -1.59
N ALA A 19 -14.52 -15.74 -2.75
CA ALA A 19 -13.34 -14.92 -2.89
C ALA A 19 -13.59 -13.56 -2.20
N GLN A 20 -12.97 -13.35 -1.04
CA GLN A 20 -12.95 -12.06 -0.35
C GLN A 20 -12.07 -11.08 -1.16
N GLN A 21 -12.54 -10.62 -2.31
CA GLN A 21 -11.77 -9.75 -3.22
C GLN A 21 -12.16 -8.26 -3.21
N PRO A 22 -13.41 -7.84 -2.97
CA PRO A 22 -13.76 -6.40 -3.02
C PRO A 22 -13.10 -5.56 -1.91
N GLU A 23 -12.97 -6.12 -0.71
CA GLU A 23 -12.50 -5.39 0.46
C GLU A 23 -10.98 -5.14 0.42
N ALA A 24 -10.20 -6.14 0.01
CA ALA A 24 -8.74 -6.01 -0.12
C ALA A 24 -8.34 -5.04 -1.25
N GLU A 25 -9.09 -5.05 -2.37
CA GLU A 25 -8.91 -4.12 -3.48
C GLU A 25 -9.25 -2.69 -3.06
N SER A 26 -10.42 -2.49 -2.43
CA SER A 26 -10.84 -1.17 -1.94
C SER A 26 -9.87 -0.60 -0.90
N TRP A 27 -9.31 -1.43 -0.02
CA TRP A 27 -8.30 -0.98 0.93
C TRP A 27 -6.99 -0.55 0.26
N THR A 28 -6.57 -1.23 -0.81
CA THR A 28 -5.37 -0.84 -1.57
C THR A 28 -5.56 0.50 -2.26
N VAL A 29 -6.73 0.73 -2.86
CA VAL A 29 -7.11 2.03 -3.44
C VAL A 29 -7.11 3.13 -2.38
N GLU A 30 -7.72 2.87 -1.21
CA GLU A 30 -7.77 3.83 -0.10
C GLU A 30 -6.38 4.19 0.42
N LYS A 31 -5.47 3.21 0.58
CA LYS A 31 -4.07 3.48 0.94
C LYS A 31 -3.39 4.39 -0.07
N CYS A 32 -3.61 4.18 -1.36
CA CYS A 32 -3.02 5.01 -2.40
C CYS A 32 -3.58 6.43 -2.37
N ASN A 33 -4.89 6.60 -2.16
CA ASN A 33 -5.50 7.93 -2.03
C ASN A 33 -4.93 8.70 -0.83
N ARG A 34 -4.80 8.03 0.33
CA ARG A 34 -4.18 8.62 1.53
C ARG A 34 -2.72 9.01 1.28
N TYR A 35 -1.97 8.17 0.58
CA TYR A 35 -0.57 8.47 0.25
C TYR A 35 -0.41 9.61 -0.76
N LYS A 36 -1.24 9.65 -1.81
CA LYS A 36 -1.31 10.78 -2.76
C LYS A 36 -1.55 12.09 -2.04
N LYS A 37 -2.51 12.11 -1.11
CA LYS A 37 -2.76 13.28 -0.26
C LYS A 37 -1.54 13.67 0.56
N ALA A 38 -0.87 12.70 1.21
CA ALA A 38 0.34 12.96 1.97
C ALA A 38 1.47 13.56 1.11
N TRP A 39 1.64 13.08 -0.12
CA TRP A 39 2.59 13.62 -1.10
C TRP A 39 2.27 15.07 -1.48
N THR A 40 1.04 15.35 -1.90
CA THR A 40 0.61 16.71 -2.27
C THR A 40 0.75 17.68 -1.10
N ASP A 41 0.29 17.28 0.09
CA ASP A 41 0.37 18.12 1.30
C ASP A 41 1.82 18.38 1.73
N ALA A 42 2.72 17.40 1.55
CA ALA A 42 4.14 17.57 1.84
C ALA A 42 4.80 18.52 0.84
N LEU A 43 4.59 18.33 -0.47
CA LEU A 43 5.13 19.24 -1.49
C LEU A 43 4.60 20.68 -1.32
N GLY A 44 3.32 20.86 -0.98
CA GLY A 44 2.75 22.18 -0.72
C GLY A 44 3.39 22.90 0.47
N ARG A 45 3.92 22.14 1.46
CA ARG A 45 4.53 22.70 2.67
C ARG A 45 6.05 22.88 2.59
N PHE A 46 6.76 21.91 2.00
CA PHE A 46 8.22 21.89 1.95
C PHE A 46 8.78 22.41 0.62
N GLY A 47 7.93 22.53 -0.41
CA GLY A 47 8.34 22.89 -1.75
C GLY A 47 9.13 21.77 -2.45
N ARG A 48 9.75 22.12 -3.58
CA ARG A 48 10.55 21.20 -4.42
C ARG A 48 12.05 21.52 -4.43
N LYS A 49 12.48 22.51 -3.65
CA LYS A 49 13.89 22.92 -3.60
C LYS A 49 14.74 21.77 -3.05
N GLY A 50 15.79 21.39 -3.76
CA GLY A 50 16.70 20.30 -3.37
C GLY A 50 16.21 18.89 -3.69
N LEU A 51 15.02 18.75 -4.30
CA LEU A 51 14.54 17.49 -4.84
C LEU A 51 15.06 17.33 -6.27
N SER A 52 15.67 16.18 -6.56
CA SER A 52 16.03 15.83 -7.93
C SER A 52 14.80 15.53 -8.77
N GLN A 53 14.97 15.70 -10.08
CA GLN A 53 13.97 15.29 -11.05
C GLN A 53 13.70 13.79 -10.96
N GLU A 54 14.75 12.97 -10.84
CA GLU A 54 14.63 11.52 -10.72
C GLU A 54 13.77 11.11 -9.50
N PHE A 55 14.03 11.68 -8.32
CA PHE A 55 13.24 11.40 -7.12
C PHE A 55 11.76 11.72 -7.35
N THR A 56 11.49 12.91 -7.89
CA THR A 56 10.13 13.38 -8.14
C THR A 56 9.41 12.54 -9.18
N GLU A 57 10.04 12.25 -10.31
CA GLU A 57 9.45 11.46 -11.41
C GLU A 57 9.15 10.02 -10.99
N ARG A 58 10.07 9.37 -10.27
CA ARG A 58 9.84 8.02 -9.75
C ARG A 58 8.69 7.99 -8.74
N HIS A 59 8.59 9.02 -7.90
CA HIS A 59 7.45 9.19 -6.99
C HIS A 59 6.13 9.32 -7.74
N GLU A 60 6.06 10.26 -8.70
CA GLU A 60 4.85 10.49 -9.49
C GLU A 60 4.48 9.26 -10.31
N ALA A 61 5.46 8.51 -10.84
CA ALA A 61 5.23 7.24 -11.54
C ALA A 61 4.60 6.18 -10.62
N PHE A 62 5.07 6.06 -9.38
CA PHE A 62 4.44 5.20 -8.38
C PHE A 62 2.99 5.61 -8.07
N LEU A 63 2.71 6.92 -7.96
CA LEU A 63 1.34 7.40 -7.74
C LEU A 63 0.44 7.17 -8.95
N ALA A 64 0.97 7.35 -10.16
CA ALA A 64 0.27 7.14 -11.41
C ALA A 64 -0.06 5.66 -11.66
N SER A 65 0.77 4.73 -11.18
CA SER A 65 0.50 3.28 -11.24
C SER A 65 -0.59 2.81 -10.27
N GLY A 66 -1.18 3.71 -9.48
CA GLY A 66 -2.10 3.32 -8.40
C GLY A 66 -1.37 2.73 -7.20
N CYS A 67 -0.11 3.12 -6.97
CA CYS A 67 0.71 2.64 -5.86
C CYS A 67 0.94 1.12 -5.90
N SER A 68 1.07 0.55 -7.11
CA SER A 68 1.14 -0.90 -7.35
C SER A 68 2.52 -1.38 -7.81
N THR A 69 3.38 -0.48 -8.28
CA THR A 69 4.73 -0.84 -8.73
C THR A 69 5.63 -1.16 -7.54
N PRO A 70 6.63 -2.04 -7.73
CA PRO A 70 7.66 -2.28 -6.70
C PRO A 70 8.29 -0.96 -6.23
N PRO A 71 8.70 -0.86 -4.95
CA PRO A 71 9.35 0.33 -4.44
C PRO A 71 10.70 0.53 -5.14
N ASP A 72 10.91 1.73 -5.67
CA ASP A 72 12.12 2.12 -6.42
C ASP A 72 12.41 3.63 -6.34
N VAL A 73 11.93 4.29 -5.28
CA VAL A 73 12.26 5.69 -4.97
C VAL A 73 13.39 5.69 -3.94
N CYS A 74 14.59 6.03 -4.37
CA CYS A 74 15.76 6.17 -3.49
C CYS A 74 16.09 7.65 -3.26
N PRO A 75 15.99 8.17 -2.02
CA PRO A 75 16.52 9.49 -1.68
C PRO A 75 18.04 9.53 -1.82
N LYS A 76 18.55 10.54 -2.53
CA LYS A 76 19.98 10.78 -2.81
C LYS A 76 20.49 12.09 -2.19
N SER A 77 19.61 13.04 -1.87
CA SER A 77 19.96 14.28 -1.16
C SER A 77 19.42 14.30 0.27
N LYS A 78 19.94 15.24 1.08
CA LYS A 78 19.43 15.49 2.43
C LYS A 78 17.96 15.92 2.39
N GLU A 79 17.61 16.78 1.45
CA GLU A 79 16.26 17.32 1.27
C GLU A 79 15.27 16.21 0.88
N GLU A 80 15.68 15.29 0.00
CA GLU A 80 14.87 14.12 -0.36
C GLU A 80 14.69 13.17 0.82
N LEU A 81 15.75 12.92 1.60
CA LEU A 81 15.67 12.07 2.78
C LEU A 81 14.76 12.68 3.85
N ASP A 82 14.86 14.00 4.09
CA ASP A 82 14.01 14.72 5.03
C ASP A 82 12.53 14.65 4.59
N LEU A 83 12.24 14.83 3.30
CA LEU A 83 10.89 14.66 2.76
C LEU A 83 10.40 13.21 2.86
N ALA A 84 11.25 12.22 2.56
CA ALA A 84 10.91 10.80 2.70
C ALA A 84 10.53 10.45 4.15
N ASN A 85 11.32 10.93 5.12
CA ASN A 85 11.02 10.75 6.55
C ASN A 85 9.67 11.36 6.94
N VAL A 86 9.36 12.56 6.46
CA VAL A 86 8.04 13.18 6.68
C VAL A 86 6.91 12.32 6.11
N LEU A 87 7.09 11.77 4.91
CA LEU A 87 6.09 10.93 4.25
C LEU A 87 5.88 9.60 4.99
N VAL A 88 6.95 9.01 5.54
CA VAL A 88 6.86 7.82 6.41
C VAL A 88 6.02 8.12 7.65
N ILE A 89 6.30 9.22 8.36
CA ILE A 89 5.54 9.61 9.56
C ILE A 89 4.07 9.88 9.20
N ARG A 90 3.81 10.58 8.09
CA ARG A 90 2.44 10.82 7.62
C ARG A 90 1.70 9.53 7.29
N ALA A 91 2.38 8.56 6.67
CA ALA A 91 1.81 7.26 6.38
C ALA A 91 1.47 6.48 7.65
N ILE A 92 2.32 6.55 8.68
CA ILE A 92 2.03 5.97 10.01
C ILE A 92 0.77 6.61 10.59
N ASN A 93 0.68 7.93 10.61
CA ASN A 93 -0.46 8.67 11.14
C ASN A 93 -1.76 8.41 10.34
N ALA A 94 -1.66 8.12 9.05
CA ALA A 94 -2.79 7.78 8.19
C ALA A 94 -3.21 6.30 8.28
N GLY A 95 -2.52 5.48 9.08
CA GLY A 95 -2.79 4.04 9.22
C GLY A 95 -2.45 3.23 7.96
N ILE A 96 -1.54 3.74 7.13
CA ILE A 96 -1.12 3.09 5.86
C ILE A 96 0.35 2.70 5.85
N ALA A 97 1.03 2.79 6.99
CA ALA A 97 2.42 2.38 7.12
C ALA A 97 2.54 0.86 7.06
N SER A 98 3.02 0.37 5.92
CA SER A 98 3.44 -1.01 5.71
C SER A 98 4.55 -1.04 4.64
N THR A 99 4.83 -2.20 4.06
CA THR A 99 5.58 -2.38 2.80
C THR A 99 5.00 -1.64 1.59
N PHE A 100 3.97 -0.81 1.79
CA PHE A 100 3.25 -0.04 0.78
C PHE A 100 4.03 1.19 0.27
N LEU A 101 4.95 1.74 1.05
CA LEU A 101 5.66 2.97 0.66
C LEU A 101 6.66 2.72 -0.48
N PRO A 102 6.89 3.70 -1.38
CA PRO A 102 7.69 3.49 -2.59
C PRO A 102 9.20 3.51 -2.34
N PHE A 103 9.63 3.60 -1.09
CA PHE A 103 11.03 3.83 -0.75
C PHE A 103 11.86 2.55 -0.80
N ALA A 104 12.81 2.49 -1.70
CA ALA A 104 13.85 1.48 -1.74
C ALA A 104 15.07 2.01 -2.50
N CYS A 105 16.26 1.61 -2.07
CA CYS A 105 17.51 1.87 -2.76
C CYS A 105 18.09 0.56 -3.28
N ARG A 106 18.15 0.43 -4.61
CA ARG A 106 18.80 -0.70 -5.28
C ARG A 106 20.33 -0.49 -5.22
N LYS A 107 21.08 -1.59 -5.10
CA LYS A 107 22.54 -1.57 -5.09
C LYS A 107 23.10 -1.39 -6.49
#